data_AF-A0A938LUU1-F1
#
_entry.id   AF-A0A938LUU1-F1
#
_cell.length_a   1.000
_cell.length_b   1.000
_cell.length_c   1.000
_cell.angle_alpha   90.00
_cell.angle_beta   90.00
_cell.angle_gamma   90.00
#
_symmetry.space_group_name_H-M   'P 1'
#
loop_
_entity.id
_entity.type
_entity.pdbx_description
1 polymer ?
#
loop_
_entity_poly.entity_id
_entity_poly.type
_entity_poly.pdbx_seq_one_letter_code
_entity_poly.pdbx_strand_id
1 'polypeptide(L)'
;MKGTKIGLLCFGLPIFFASEDMAAQPAGMVNDGSDRLTVINCADTPVYAAALALPAKVLYAALNLPAGTPLQAVTTAGTSVALLPGVENGEEVVRAHLSLKPGERVALKLGPAAKWGSAEQVCSAVFDAASGSASLCNGVVAFEYRAGQWNLSFDGPMADAIVERGERRILAGCRLDAWLDAERRGRLMGIAPKAIQEMGLIHVREARLIGGEARANPDGSATLKLIKGFDGFAKGITWTETYALLPGQPIVTYRTVFETRGDSTRYLAFVELGGGMRGGYGSLLRGQRRFKYEDPKAPNRILLAGNENAYTRIGWRAEKCWVGMESELGCGIGFSTTKEVTRALPGSSVWSLGNAGFFVRLVDAEQENFPYEFVPGRPLDLGLAFVAACGQVGIWNQTRQLFAAITRGKTPRLAASYAVYLGDQPLQPAEVGVFRDEKLAGTGTTRRAALEVDFQRAYRLSAKAEQATADNPVTISARLLGAPGEPIAAMTLDRPGEKEVDFTAVTQWAGKRQAFTLEVLQPKGARLAALVLEPAGLPPL
;
A
#
# COMPACT_ATOMS: atom_id res chain seq x y z
N MET A 1 48.11 33.96 71.23
CA MET A 1 47.32 33.26 70.18
C MET A 1 48.24 33.10 68.97
N LYS A 2 49.23 32.17 69.05
CA LYS A 2 49.20 30.75 68.61
C LYS A 2 48.83 30.64 67.13
N GLY A 3 49.68 30.28 66.17
CA GLY A 3 51.08 29.87 66.18
C GLY A 3 51.41 29.13 64.87
N THR A 4 52.56 29.47 64.28
CA THR A 4 53.52 28.56 63.63
C THR A 4 53.24 27.99 62.22
N LYS A 5 54.11 28.41 61.27
CA LYS A 5 54.55 27.71 60.04
C LYS A 5 55.06 26.30 60.34
N ILE A 6 54.95 25.33 59.43
CA ILE A 6 56.03 24.39 59.01
C ILE A 6 55.62 23.82 57.64
N GLY A 7 56.51 23.93 56.64
CA GLY A 7 56.45 23.13 55.41
C GLY A 7 57.38 21.92 55.51
N LEU A 8 57.24 20.96 54.61
CA LEU A 8 58.36 20.09 54.23
C LEU A 8 58.19 19.62 52.78
N LEU A 9 59.19 19.97 51.98
CA LEU A 9 59.61 19.29 50.75
C LEU A 9 60.23 17.93 51.10
N CYS A 10 60.26 17.01 50.11
CA CYS A 10 61.42 16.19 49.67
C CYS A 10 60.90 14.96 48.90
N PHE A 11 61.05 14.93 47.56
CA PHE A 11 62.12 14.29 46.76
C PHE A 11 61.81 12.85 46.32
N GLY A 12 61.89 12.60 45.00
CA GLY A 12 62.01 11.25 44.43
C GLY A 12 61.43 11.07 43.01
N LEU A 13 62.19 11.44 41.97
CA LEU A 13 62.13 10.81 40.63
C LEU A 13 63.28 9.77 40.55
N PRO A 14 63.38 8.90 39.52
CA PRO A 14 62.38 8.16 38.74
C PRO A 14 62.73 6.64 38.67
N ILE A 15 61.78 5.73 38.48
CA ILE A 15 62.10 4.37 37.98
C ILE A 15 61.00 3.90 37.01
N PHE A 16 61.40 3.69 35.76
CA PHE A 16 60.67 2.92 34.76
C PHE A 16 60.71 1.44 35.13
N PHE A 17 59.55 0.81 35.26
CA PHE A 17 59.39 -0.61 35.01
C PHE A 17 58.21 -0.79 34.05
N ALA A 18 58.50 -1.43 32.92
CA ALA A 18 57.49 -2.02 32.08
C ALA A 18 56.87 -3.21 32.82
N SER A 19 55.55 -3.21 32.97
CA SER A 19 54.79 -4.44 33.16
C SER A 19 53.55 -4.36 32.28
N GLU A 20 53.42 -5.37 31.43
CA GLU A 20 52.16 -5.75 30.81
C GLU A 20 51.13 -5.95 31.92
N ASP A 21 50.11 -5.10 31.96
CA ASP A 21 48.87 -5.46 32.62
C ASP A 21 47.72 -5.13 31.67
N MET A 22 47.15 -6.23 31.16
CA MET A 22 45.85 -6.29 30.54
C MET A 22 44.82 -5.66 31.47
N ALA A 23 44.54 -4.37 31.29
CA ALA A 23 43.34 -3.76 31.81
C ALA A 23 42.15 -4.32 31.01
N ALA A 24 41.50 -5.32 31.61
CA ALA A 24 40.25 -5.92 31.16
C ALA A 24 39.26 -4.83 30.71
N GLN A 25 38.92 -4.84 29.42
CA GLN A 25 37.73 -4.17 28.93
C GLN A 25 36.51 -4.73 29.69
N PRO A 26 35.55 -3.90 30.10
CA PRO A 26 34.32 -4.42 30.66
C PRO A 26 33.61 -5.24 29.57
N ALA A 27 33.53 -6.55 29.80
CA ALA A 27 32.64 -7.43 29.06
C ALA A 27 31.20 -6.99 29.36
N GLY A 28 30.58 -6.30 28.40
CA GLY A 28 29.22 -5.81 28.61
C GLY A 28 28.75 -4.80 27.57
N MET A 29 28.78 -5.18 26.30
CA MET A 29 27.75 -4.84 25.29
C MET A 29 28.17 -5.54 24.00
N VAL A 30 27.60 -6.72 23.76
CA VAL A 30 27.52 -7.24 22.40
C VAL A 30 26.73 -6.21 21.62
N ASN A 31 27.33 -5.65 20.58
CA ASN A 31 26.67 -4.73 19.67
C ASN A 31 25.63 -5.55 18.89
N ASP A 32 24.40 -5.62 19.42
CA ASP A 32 23.37 -6.63 19.13
C ASP A 32 22.59 -6.34 17.84
N GLY A 33 23.28 -5.89 16.78
CA GLY A 33 22.69 -5.63 15.47
C GLY A 33 21.51 -4.65 15.44
N SER A 34 21.34 -3.81 16.48
CA SER A 34 20.18 -2.92 16.64
C SER A 34 20.13 -1.79 15.61
N ASP A 35 21.24 -1.53 14.92
CA ASP A 35 21.36 -0.60 13.80
C ASP A 35 21.01 -1.23 12.44
N ARG A 36 20.68 -2.52 12.40
CA ARG A 36 20.41 -3.25 11.17
C ARG A 36 18.91 -3.41 10.93
N LEU A 37 18.41 -2.77 9.87
CA LEU A 37 17.07 -3.02 9.35
C LEU A 37 17.13 -4.17 8.33
N THR A 38 16.35 -5.22 8.51
CA THR A 38 16.20 -6.31 7.54
C THR A 38 14.81 -6.29 6.94
N VAL A 39 14.72 -6.32 5.62
CA VAL A 39 13.47 -6.34 4.86
C VAL A 39 13.46 -7.61 4.01
N ILE A 40 12.39 -8.38 4.07
CA ILE A 40 12.26 -9.65 3.36
C ILE A 40 10.98 -9.62 2.54
N ASN A 41 11.06 -9.79 1.22
CA ASN A 41 9.88 -10.03 0.41
C ASN A 41 9.38 -11.45 0.62
N CYS A 42 8.23 -11.60 1.27
CA CYS A 42 7.63 -12.89 1.56
C CYS A 42 6.72 -13.39 0.43
N ALA A 43 6.60 -12.66 -0.68
CA ALA A 43 5.85 -13.08 -1.85
C ALA A 43 6.72 -13.77 -2.90
N ASP A 44 6.08 -14.55 -3.75
CA ASP A 44 6.70 -15.19 -4.92
C ASP A 44 6.67 -14.28 -6.16
N THR A 45 6.19 -13.05 -5.97
CA THR A 45 6.13 -12.01 -6.99
C THR A 45 6.88 -10.76 -6.52
N PRO A 46 7.34 -9.90 -7.44
CA PRO A 46 8.06 -8.70 -7.06
C PRO A 46 7.20 -7.70 -6.27
N VAL A 47 7.85 -6.98 -5.37
CA VAL A 47 7.36 -5.71 -4.82
C VAL A 47 7.99 -4.60 -5.64
N TYR A 48 7.25 -4.10 -6.62
CA TYR A 48 7.78 -3.17 -7.62
C TYR A 48 8.24 -1.84 -7.03
N ALA A 49 7.52 -1.33 -6.03
CA ALA A 49 7.91 -0.18 -5.23
C ALA A 49 7.09 -0.17 -3.94
N ALA A 50 7.71 0.20 -2.82
CA ALA A 50 7.06 0.35 -1.53
C ALA A 50 7.76 1.42 -0.68
N ALA A 51 7.00 2.09 0.17
CA ALA A 51 7.53 2.93 1.23
C ALA A 51 7.28 2.24 2.58
N LEU A 52 8.34 1.77 3.22
CA LEU A 52 8.28 1.15 4.55
C LEU A 52 7.97 2.22 5.59
N ALA A 53 6.82 2.18 6.23
CA ALA A 53 6.48 3.08 7.33
C ALA A 53 7.09 2.57 8.65
N LEU A 54 8.28 3.05 8.99
CA LEU A 54 9.00 2.63 10.20
C LEU A 54 8.63 3.54 11.37
N PRO A 55 8.19 3.01 12.53
CA PRO A 55 7.84 3.84 13.69
C PRO A 55 9.06 4.63 14.19
N ALA A 56 9.02 5.96 14.09
CA ALA A 56 10.20 6.79 14.33
C ALA A 56 10.70 6.64 15.78
N LYS A 57 9.78 6.60 16.75
CA LYS A 57 10.09 6.38 18.18
C LYS A 57 10.88 5.08 18.42
N VAL A 58 10.54 4.00 17.72
CA VAL A 58 11.22 2.70 17.87
C VAL A 58 12.63 2.77 17.26
N LEU A 59 12.77 3.40 16.10
CA LEU A 59 14.07 3.60 15.46
C LEU A 59 15.01 4.42 16.33
N TYR A 60 14.57 5.58 16.83
CA TYR A 60 15.42 6.45 17.65
C TYR A 60 15.83 5.80 18.96
N ALA A 61 14.92 5.07 19.62
CA ALA A 61 15.24 4.32 20.83
C ALA A 61 16.28 3.23 20.57
N ALA A 62 16.13 2.45 19.49
CA ALA A 62 17.06 1.37 19.14
C ALA A 62 18.46 1.87 18.73
N LEU A 63 18.52 3.05 18.10
CA LEU A 63 19.77 3.69 17.68
C LEU A 63 20.40 4.57 18.77
N ASN A 64 19.73 4.73 19.92
CA ASN A 64 20.13 5.65 20.99
C ASN A 64 20.35 7.10 20.47
N LEU A 65 19.38 7.60 19.69
CA LEU A 65 19.41 8.94 19.09
C LEU A 65 18.26 9.82 19.61
N PRO A 66 18.44 11.15 19.66
CA PRO A 66 17.34 12.08 19.91
C PRO A 66 16.25 11.98 18.82
N ALA A 67 15.00 12.19 19.21
CA ALA A 67 13.89 12.25 18.27
C ALA A 67 14.10 13.38 17.23
N GLY A 68 13.73 13.11 15.98
CA GLY A 68 13.89 14.03 14.86
C GLY A 68 15.30 14.09 14.25
N THR A 69 16.27 13.34 14.81
CA THR A 69 17.63 13.25 14.25
C THR A 69 17.57 12.72 12.82
N PRO A 70 18.16 13.40 11.82
CA PRO A 70 18.19 12.86 10.46
C PRO A 70 18.90 11.52 10.39
N LEU A 71 18.32 10.59 9.62
CA LEU A 71 18.84 9.24 9.44
C LEU A 71 19.27 9.00 7.99
N GLN A 72 20.25 8.12 7.82
CA GLN A 72 20.62 7.51 6.55
C GLN A 72 20.50 5.99 6.64
N ALA A 73 20.20 5.36 5.50
CA ALA A 73 20.21 3.91 5.34
C ALA A 73 21.11 3.54 4.17
N VAL A 74 22.01 2.57 4.39
CA VAL A 74 22.92 2.09 3.35
C VAL A 74 22.83 0.57 3.28
N THR A 75 22.73 0.02 2.07
CA THR A 75 22.79 -1.43 1.86
C THR A 75 24.17 -1.98 2.23
N THR A 76 24.29 -3.29 2.41
CA THR A 76 25.60 -3.95 2.56
C THR A 76 26.54 -3.74 1.37
N ALA A 77 25.99 -3.44 0.18
CA ALA A 77 26.73 -3.12 -1.03
C ALA A 77 27.13 -1.63 -1.13
N GLY A 78 26.79 -0.79 -0.14
CA GLY A 78 27.13 0.63 -0.12
C GLY A 78 26.12 1.55 -0.82
N THR A 79 24.98 1.03 -1.28
CA THR A 79 23.93 1.83 -1.94
C THR A 79 23.10 2.57 -0.91
N SER A 80 22.99 3.89 -1.03
CA SER A 80 22.11 4.69 -0.18
C SER A 80 20.63 4.45 -0.50
N VAL A 81 19.80 4.31 0.52
CA VAL A 81 18.34 4.23 0.43
C VAL A 81 17.75 5.55 0.90
N ALA A 82 16.80 6.10 0.15
CA ALA A 82 16.14 7.35 0.51
C ALA A 82 15.27 7.16 1.77
N LEU A 83 15.58 7.93 2.82
CA LEU A 83 14.81 8.03 4.05
C LEU A 83 14.16 9.40 4.15
N LEU A 84 12.84 9.43 4.35
CA LEU A 84 12.07 10.66 4.54
C LEU A 84 11.28 10.62 5.85
N PRO A 85 11.26 11.71 6.63
CA PRO A 85 10.36 11.82 7.76
C PRO A 85 8.91 11.95 7.27
N GLY A 86 7.97 11.53 8.10
CA GLY A 86 6.55 11.61 7.76
C GLY A 86 5.64 11.42 8.96
N VAL A 87 4.35 11.53 8.69
CA VAL A 87 3.29 11.26 9.66
C VAL A 87 2.32 10.26 9.05
N GLU A 88 1.88 9.30 9.85
CA GLU A 88 0.83 8.35 9.49
C GLU A 88 -0.19 8.25 10.64
N ASN A 89 -1.42 8.68 10.39
CA ASN A 89 -2.51 8.68 11.39
C ASN A 89 -2.16 9.40 12.71
N GLY A 90 -1.33 10.44 12.65
CA GLY A 90 -0.91 11.24 13.80
C GLY A 90 0.41 10.78 14.44
N GLU A 91 0.97 9.65 14.01
CA GLU A 91 2.22 9.11 14.52
C GLU A 91 3.40 9.45 13.59
N GLU A 92 4.56 9.78 14.17
CA GLU A 92 5.78 10.03 13.40
C GLU A 92 6.36 8.72 12.85
N VAL A 93 6.67 8.73 11.55
CA VAL A 93 7.26 7.60 10.84
C VAL A 93 8.47 8.06 10.02
N VAL A 94 9.39 7.13 9.77
CA VAL A 94 10.45 7.28 8.78
C VAL A 94 10.14 6.35 7.62
N ARG A 95 10.06 6.89 6.40
CA ARG A 95 9.75 6.15 5.18
C ARG A 95 11.02 5.76 4.45
N ALA A 96 11.25 4.45 4.33
CA ALA A 96 12.31 3.91 3.49
C ALA A 96 11.71 3.40 2.16
N HIS A 97 12.21 3.89 1.03
CA HIS A 97 11.68 3.53 -0.29
C HIS A 97 12.51 2.43 -0.94
N LEU A 98 11.86 1.33 -1.32
CA LEU A 98 12.52 0.13 -1.82
C LEU A 98 11.70 -0.57 -2.90
N SER A 99 12.41 -1.36 -3.71
CA SER A 99 11.86 -2.36 -4.61
C SER A 99 12.51 -3.71 -4.28
N LEU A 100 11.73 -4.80 -4.30
CA LEU A 100 12.20 -6.12 -3.88
C LEU A 100 11.85 -7.19 -4.91
N LYS A 101 12.83 -7.98 -5.33
CA LYS A 101 12.64 -9.21 -6.10
C LYS A 101 11.93 -10.27 -5.25
N PRO A 102 11.33 -11.31 -5.87
CA PRO A 102 10.74 -12.43 -5.12
C PRO A 102 11.74 -13.04 -4.13
N GLY A 103 11.33 -13.23 -2.89
CA GLY A 103 12.19 -13.80 -1.83
C GLY A 103 13.40 -12.95 -1.42
N GLU A 104 13.58 -11.75 -1.98
CA GLU A 104 14.76 -10.94 -1.72
C GLU A 104 14.84 -10.50 -0.26
N ARG A 105 16.05 -10.59 0.30
CA ARG A 105 16.40 -10.10 1.62
C ARG A 105 17.37 -8.94 1.51
N VAL A 106 16.90 -7.75 1.90
CA VAL A 106 17.73 -6.54 1.95
C VAL A 106 18.09 -6.26 3.40
N ALA A 107 19.38 -6.04 3.65
CA ALA A 107 19.89 -5.56 4.93
C ALA A 107 20.41 -4.14 4.78
N LEU A 108 19.87 -3.22 5.59
CA LEU A 108 20.25 -1.83 5.63
C LEU A 108 20.92 -1.53 6.97
N LYS A 109 22.08 -0.89 6.91
CA LYS A 109 22.69 -0.27 8.08
C LYS A 109 22.11 1.13 8.25
N LEU A 110 21.50 1.38 9.40
CA LEU A 110 20.98 2.67 9.80
C LEU A 110 22.04 3.47 10.55
N GLY A 111 22.02 4.78 10.40
CA GLY A 111 22.89 5.66 11.17
C GLY A 111 22.45 7.12 11.09
N PRO A 112 23.04 7.99 11.93
CA PRO A 112 22.78 9.41 11.85
C PRO A 112 23.30 10.01 10.53
N ALA A 113 22.63 11.05 10.06
CA ALA A 113 22.99 11.82 8.88
C ALA A 113 23.02 13.32 9.23
N ALA A 114 23.75 14.11 8.43
CA ALA A 114 23.78 15.57 8.59
C ALA A 114 22.44 16.24 8.22
N LYS A 115 21.69 15.64 7.30
CA LYS A 115 20.38 16.10 6.82
C LYS A 115 19.54 14.93 6.33
N TRP A 116 18.22 15.11 6.29
CA TRP A 116 17.32 14.15 5.66
C TRP A 116 17.57 14.06 4.15
N GLY A 117 17.16 12.94 3.56
CA GLY A 117 17.05 12.83 2.10
C GLY A 117 16.13 13.92 1.54
N SER A 118 16.34 14.31 0.29
CA SER A 118 15.45 15.26 -0.38
C SER A 118 14.18 14.54 -0.83
N ALA A 119 13.01 15.16 -0.64
CA ALA A 119 11.75 14.64 -1.17
C ALA A 119 11.82 14.46 -2.70
N GLU A 120 12.61 15.29 -3.40
CA GLU A 120 12.82 15.21 -4.86
C GLU A 120 13.46 13.89 -5.32
N GLN A 121 14.09 13.13 -4.41
CA GLN A 121 14.67 11.82 -4.73
C GLN A 121 13.60 10.75 -5.02
N VAL A 122 12.37 10.96 -4.53
CA VAL A 122 11.29 9.98 -4.64
C VAL A 122 9.98 10.60 -5.13
N CYS A 123 9.78 11.90 -4.92
CA CYS A 123 8.58 12.62 -5.28
C CYS A 123 8.88 13.66 -6.37
N SER A 124 8.00 13.71 -7.38
CA SER A 124 8.09 14.69 -8.45
C SER A 124 6.70 15.10 -8.93
N ALA A 125 6.60 16.31 -9.46
CA ALA A 125 5.38 16.83 -10.04
C ALA A 125 5.74 17.81 -11.15
N VAL A 126 5.29 17.53 -12.37
CA VAL A 126 5.58 18.34 -13.55
C VAL A 126 4.29 18.56 -14.30
N PHE A 127 4.05 19.80 -14.73
CA PHE A 127 2.97 20.16 -15.64
C PHE A 127 3.52 21.03 -16.76
N ASP A 128 3.28 20.60 -18.00
CA ASP A 128 3.60 21.35 -19.20
C ASP A 128 2.31 21.93 -19.77
N ALA A 129 2.16 23.24 -19.64
CA ALA A 129 1.00 23.98 -20.12
C ALA A 129 0.89 23.97 -21.66
N ALA A 130 2.01 23.89 -22.39
CA ALA A 130 2.00 23.94 -23.85
C ALA A 130 1.46 22.64 -24.46
N SER A 131 1.87 21.49 -23.91
CA SER A 131 1.36 20.19 -24.34
C SER A 131 0.11 19.73 -23.58
N GLY A 132 -0.24 20.38 -22.47
CA GLY A 132 -1.29 19.96 -21.56
C GLY A 132 -1.00 18.60 -20.90
N SER A 133 0.27 18.25 -20.76
CA SER A 133 0.71 16.99 -20.16
C SER A 133 1.19 17.19 -18.72
N ALA A 134 1.08 16.16 -17.91
CA ALA A 134 1.57 16.18 -16.53
C ALA A 134 2.12 14.83 -16.10
N SER A 135 3.01 14.85 -15.12
CA SER A 135 3.49 13.64 -14.44
C SER A 135 3.61 13.89 -12.95
N LEU A 136 3.16 12.93 -12.14
CA LEU A 136 3.35 12.92 -10.69
C LEU A 136 4.03 11.62 -10.26
N CYS A 137 4.85 11.67 -9.22
CA CYS A 137 5.41 10.50 -8.54
C CYS A 137 5.48 10.75 -7.03
N ASN A 138 5.31 9.71 -6.23
CA ASN A 138 5.40 9.75 -4.76
C ASN A 138 6.36 8.69 -4.19
N GLY A 139 7.20 8.09 -5.05
CA GLY A 139 8.16 7.06 -4.69
C GLY A 139 7.60 5.63 -4.66
N VAL A 140 6.29 5.47 -4.90
CA VAL A 140 5.62 4.16 -4.98
C VAL A 140 4.83 4.01 -6.28
N VAL A 141 4.15 5.05 -6.71
CA VAL A 141 3.40 5.08 -7.97
C VAL A 141 3.73 6.33 -8.77
N ALA A 142 3.72 6.18 -10.09
CA ALA A 142 3.76 7.27 -11.03
C ALA A 142 2.43 7.40 -11.78
N PHE A 143 2.00 8.65 -11.91
CA PHE A 143 0.83 9.08 -12.65
C PHE A 143 1.28 9.90 -13.86
N GLU A 144 0.70 9.62 -15.02
CA GLU A 144 1.00 10.35 -16.25
C GLU A 144 -0.31 10.79 -16.89
N TYR A 145 -0.43 12.07 -17.22
CA TYR A 145 -1.58 12.65 -17.90
C TYR A 145 -1.19 13.21 -19.26
N ARG A 146 -1.95 12.85 -20.31
CA ARG A 146 -1.79 13.40 -21.65
C ARG A 146 -3.11 13.32 -22.41
N ALA A 147 -3.48 14.40 -23.09
CA ALA A 147 -4.64 14.45 -23.99
C ALA A 147 -5.95 13.95 -23.34
N GLY A 148 -6.23 14.36 -22.10
CA GLY A 148 -7.46 13.98 -21.39
C GLY A 148 -7.47 12.54 -20.87
N GLN A 149 -6.33 11.86 -20.88
CA GLN A 149 -6.18 10.49 -20.39
C GLN A 149 -5.06 10.41 -19.38
N TRP A 150 -5.15 9.47 -18.45
CA TRP A 150 -4.09 9.19 -17.51
C TRP A 150 -3.76 7.70 -17.36
N ASN A 151 -2.53 7.42 -16.95
CA ASN A 151 -2.01 6.10 -16.64
C ASN A 151 -1.50 6.06 -15.20
N LEU A 152 -1.48 4.87 -14.61
CA LEU A 152 -0.89 4.63 -13.28
C LEU A 152 0.03 3.41 -13.35
N SER A 153 1.24 3.55 -12.82
CA SER A 153 2.26 2.49 -12.78
C SER A 153 2.93 2.46 -11.41
N PHE A 154 3.47 1.32 -10.99
CA PHE A 154 4.40 1.30 -9.86
C PHE A 154 5.72 1.94 -10.29
N ASP A 155 6.25 2.82 -9.43
CA ASP A 155 7.47 3.54 -9.72
C ASP A 155 8.14 3.99 -8.42
N GLY A 156 9.42 3.69 -8.29
CA GLY A 156 10.19 3.99 -7.09
C GLY A 156 11.68 3.71 -7.30
N PRO A 157 12.52 4.08 -6.32
CA PRO A 157 13.95 3.82 -6.40
C PRO A 157 14.24 2.34 -6.66
N MET A 158 15.12 2.06 -7.62
CA MET A 158 15.54 0.71 -8.03
C MET A 158 14.47 -0.16 -8.70
N ALA A 159 13.26 0.37 -8.98
CA ALA A 159 12.21 -0.40 -9.65
C ALA A 159 12.64 -0.89 -11.05
N ASP A 160 13.47 -0.12 -11.76
CA ASP A 160 13.99 -0.48 -13.09
C ASP A 160 14.94 -1.69 -13.06
N ALA A 161 15.50 -2.03 -11.89
CA ALA A 161 16.31 -3.24 -11.73
C ALA A 161 15.47 -4.52 -11.62
N ILE A 162 14.14 -4.39 -11.46
CA ILE A 162 13.20 -5.51 -11.48
C ILE A 162 12.67 -5.70 -12.91
N VAL A 163 12.07 -4.65 -13.46
CA VAL A 163 11.47 -4.66 -14.80
C VAL A 163 11.28 -3.23 -15.30
N GLU A 164 11.26 -3.04 -16.62
CA GLU A 164 11.06 -1.73 -17.24
C GLU A 164 9.71 -1.08 -16.87
N ARG A 165 9.71 0.26 -16.77
CA ARG A 165 8.54 1.05 -16.34
C ARG A 165 7.26 0.78 -17.12
N GLY A 166 7.35 0.54 -18.44
CA GLY A 166 6.21 0.21 -19.28
C GLY A 166 5.49 -1.08 -18.87
N GLU A 167 6.23 -2.03 -18.32
CA GLU A 167 5.72 -3.31 -17.84
C GLU A 167 5.19 -3.24 -16.39
N ARG A 168 5.47 -2.15 -15.67
CA ARG A 168 4.93 -1.88 -14.32
C ARG A 168 3.57 -1.16 -14.32
N ARG A 169 2.91 -1.08 -15.47
CA ARG A 169 1.63 -0.38 -15.61
C ARG A 169 0.48 -1.15 -14.97
N ILE A 170 -0.33 -0.44 -14.19
CA ILE A 170 -1.49 -0.97 -13.45
C ILE A 170 -2.77 -0.54 -14.16
N LEU A 171 -2.90 0.75 -14.48
CA LEU A 171 -4.04 1.32 -15.18
C LEU A 171 -3.60 2.08 -16.43
N ALA A 172 -4.40 2.03 -17.49
CA ALA A 172 -4.08 2.60 -18.79
C ALA A 172 -5.27 3.36 -19.39
N GLY A 173 -5.00 4.54 -19.97
CA GLY A 173 -5.97 5.31 -20.76
C GLY A 173 -7.21 5.73 -19.96
N CYS A 174 -7.04 5.93 -18.65
CA CYS A 174 -8.12 6.28 -17.76
C CYS A 174 -8.60 7.71 -18.02
N ARG A 175 -9.92 7.92 -18.03
CA ARG A 175 -10.52 9.24 -18.31
C ARG A 175 -11.95 9.33 -17.78
N LEU A 176 -12.37 10.56 -17.47
CA LEU A 176 -13.78 10.84 -17.24
C LEU A 176 -14.54 10.79 -18.56
N ASP A 177 -15.66 10.07 -18.56
CA ASP A 177 -16.60 9.99 -19.66
C ASP A 177 -17.97 10.48 -19.17
N ALA A 178 -18.36 11.68 -19.58
CA ALA A 178 -19.59 12.32 -19.13
C ALA A 178 -20.07 13.38 -20.14
N TRP A 179 -21.33 13.78 -19.98
CA TRP A 179 -22.02 14.73 -20.85
C TRP A 179 -22.65 15.83 -20.02
N LEU A 180 -22.53 17.07 -20.49
CA LEU A 180 -23.21 18.24 -19.94
C LEU A 180 -24.51 18.48 -20.70
N ASP A 181 -25.53 18.91 -19.95
CA ASP A 181 -26.84 19.28 -20.48
C ASP A 181 -27.32 20.63 -19.92
N ALA A 182 -28.02 21.39 -20.75
CA ALA A 182 -28.74 22.59 -20.37
C ALA A 182 -30.10 22.25 -19.71
N GLU A 183 -30.65 21.08 -20.01
CA GLU A 183 -31.95 20.62 -19.58
C GLU A 183 -31.85 19.42 -18.62
N ARG A 184 -32.85 19.28 -17.74
CA ARG A 184 -32.94 18.12 -16.86
C ARG A 184 -33.55 16.92 -17.59
N ARG A 185 -32.79 16.32 -18.49
CA ARG A 185 -33.21 15.09 -19.17
C ARG A 185 -33.02 13.89 -18.26
N GLY A 186 -33.96 12.93 -18.31
CA GLY A 186 -33.89 11.69 -17.54
C GLY A 186 -32.75 10.78 -17.99
N ARG A 187 -32.93 9.46 -17.86
CA ARG A 187 -31.95 8.49 -18.36
C ARG A 187 -32.01 8.38 -19.88
N LEU A 188 -30.90 8.65 -20.55
CA LEU A 188 -30.73 8.53 -21.99
C LEU A 188 -30.02 7.20 -22.30
N MET A 189 -30.77 6.09 -22.36
CA MET A 189 -30.23 4.75 -22.63
C MET A 189 -30.66 4.22 -24.00
N GLY A 190 -29.77 3.51 -24.69
CA GLY A 190 -30.07 2.89 -25.98
C GLY A 190 -30.26 3.91 -27.10
N ILE A 191 -29.73 5.12 -26.92
CA ILE A 191 -29.84 6.21 -27.90
C ILE A 191 -28.63 6.14 -28.82
N ALA A 192 -28.86 6.11 -30.13
CA ALA A 192 -27.77 6.10 -31.11
C ALA A 192 -26.84 7.32 -30.92
N PRO A 193 -25.51 7.17 -31.06
CA PRO A 193 -24.56 8.27 -30.86
C PRO A 193 -24.89 9.54 -31.66
N LYS A 194 -25.40 9.38 -32.89
CA LYS A 194 -25.83 10.51 -33.73
C LYS A 194 -26.98 11.30 -33.10
N ALA A 195 -27.96 10.62 -32.51
CA ALA A 195 -29.08 11.26 -31.84
C ALA A 195 -28.64 11.97 -30.54
N ILE A 196 -27.66 11.43 -29.81
CA ILE A 196 -27.05 12.11 -28.65
C ILE A 196 -26.39 13.44 -29.08
N GLN A 197 -25.72 13.46 -30.23
CA GLN A 197 -25.12 14.68 -30.79
C GLN A 197 -26.19 15.70 -31.20
N GLU A 198 -27.29 15.26 -31.80
CA GLU A 198 -28.41 16.12 -32.22
C GLU A 198 -29.19 16.73 -31.04
N MET A 199 -29.10 16.15 -29.83
CA MET A 199 -29.69 16.70 -28.59
C MET A 199 -28.98 17.95 -28.05
N GLY A 200 -27.85 18.34 -28.65
CA GLY A 200 -27.09 19.51 -28.25
C GLY A 200 -26.33 19.33 -26.92
N LEU A 201 -26.11 18.09 -26.49
CA LEU A 201 -25.28 17.75 -25.33
C LEU A 201 -23.80 18.04 -25.63
N ILE A 202 -23.05 18.54 -24.64
CA ILE A 202 -21.60 18.76 -24.78
C ILE A 202 -20.86 17.65 -24.04
N HIS A 203 -19.99 16.92 -24.73
CA HIS A 203 -19.17 15.91 -24.08
C HIS A 203 -18.03 16.58 -23.30
N VAL A 204 -17.69 16.07 -22.11
CA VAL A 204 -16.54 16.58 -21.33
C VAL A 204 -15.20 16.56 -22.08
N ARG A 205 -15.06 15.79 -23.17
CA ARG A 205 -13.85 15.78 -24.00
C ARG A 205 -13.68 17.04 -24.86
N GLU A 206 -14.75 17.79 -25.07
CA GLU A 206 -14.72 19.07 -25.78
C GLU A 206 -14.20 20.20 -24.90
N ALA A 207 -14.01 19.94 -23.60
CA ALA A 207 -13.46 20.92 -22.68
C ALA A 207 -12.01 21.27 -23.05
N ARG A 208 -11.71 22.57 -23.08
CA ARG A 208 -10.36 23.09 -23.31
C ARG A 208 -9.66 23.29 -21.98
N LEU A 209 -8.39 22.90 -21.92
CA LEU A 209 -7.55 23.21 -20.76
C LEU A 209 -7.30 24.72 -20.73
N ILE A 210 -7.71 25.38 -19.65
CA ILE A 210 -7.55 26.82 -19.43
C ILE A 210 -6.55 27.14 -18.33
N GLY A 211 -6.13 26.13 -17.56
CA GLY A 211 -5.08 26.26 -16.56
C GLY A 211 -4.74 24.91 -15.94
N GLY A 212 -3.59 24.84 -15.27
CA GLY A 212 -3.20 23.68 -14.50
C GLY A 212 -1.98 23.95 -13.63
N GLU A 213 -1.82 23.14 -12.59
CA GLU A 213 -0.73 23.24 -11.63
C GLU A 213 -0.40 21.84 -11.13
N ALA A 214 0.88 21.48 -11.15
CA ALA A 214 1.39 20.29 -10.48
C ALA A 214 2.32 20.70 -9.34
N ARG A 215 2.21 20.03 -8.20
CA ARG A 215 2.98 20.34 -7.00
C ARG A 215 3.46 19.07 -6.31
N ALA A 216 4.75 19.00 -6.03
CA ALA A 216 5.37 18.03 -5.14
C ALA A 216 5.47 18.67 -3.75
N ASN A 217 5.10 17.94 -2.71
CA ASN A 217 5.09 18.44 -1.35
C ASN A 217 6.25 17.84 -0.53
N PRO A 218 6.73 18.57 0.51
CA PRO A 218 7.82 18.08 1.36
C PRO A 218 7.53 16.75 2.08
N ASP A 219 6.26 16.41 2.29
CA ASP A 219 5.84 15.15 2.92
C ASP A 219 5.92 13.93 1.98
N GLY A 220 6.28 14.14 0.71
CA GLY A 220 6.35 13.11 -0.33
C GLY A 220 5.04 12.90 -1.09
N SER A 221 4.00 13.72 -0.85
CA SER A 221 2.77 13.71 -1.64
C SER A 221 2.91 14.55 -2.91
N ALA A 222 2.11 14.26 -3.94
CA ALA A 222 2.10 15.02 -5.18
C ALA A 222 0.67 15.28 -5.65
N THR A 223 0.41 16.47 -6.18
CA THR A 223 -0.92 16.87 -6.67
C THR A 223 -0.86 17.44 -8.07
N LEU A 224 -1.92 17.22 -8.84
CA LEU A 224 -2.19 17.85 -10.12
C LEU A 224 -3.59 18.44 -10.09
N LYS A 225 -3.70 19.73 -10.37
CA LYS A 225 -4.97 20.41 -10.60
C LYS A 225 -5.05 20.80 -12.08
N LEU A 226 -6.12 20.43 -12.76
CA LEU A 226 -6.42 20.84 -14.13
C LEU A 226 -7.72 21.62 -14.13
N ILE A 227 -7.73 22.77 -14.78
CA ILE A 227 -8.89 23.65 -14.91
C ILE A 227 -9.27 23.71 -16.38
N LYS A 228 -10.52 23.39 -16.68
CA LYS A 228 -11.05 23.30 -18.03
C LYS A 228 -12.29 24.16 -18.19
N GLY A 229 -12.45 24.70 -19.40
CA GLY A 229 -13.61 25.49 -19.81
C GLY A 229 -14.30 24.88 -21.01
N PHE A 230 -15.52 25.32 -21.27
CA PHE A 230 -16.36 24.87 -22.37
C PHE A 230 -16.83 26.04 -23.24
N ASP A 231 -17.23 25.71 -24.46
CA ASP A 231 -17.90 26.63 -25.40
C ASP A 231 -19.41 26.36 -25.45
N GLY A 232 -20.13 27.01 -26.38
CA GLY A 232 -21.56 26.80 -26.60
C GLY A 232 -22.42 27.19 -25.39
N PHE A 233 -23.47 26.41 -25.10
CA PHE A 233 -24.36 26.66 -23.95
C PHE A 233 -23.65 26.50 -22.59
N ALA A 234 -22.54 25.75 -22.58
CA ALA A 234 -21.71 25.49 -21.42
C ALA A 234 -20.66 26.58 -21.18
N LYS A 235 -20.63 27.65 -21.98
CA LYS A 235 -19.81 28.84 -21.72
C LYS A 235 -20.10 29.37 -20.32
N GLY A 236 -19.06 29.53 -19.50
CA GLY A 236 -19.18 29.94 -18.09
C GLY A 236 -19.17 28.78 -17.09
N ILE A 237 -19.18 27.53 -17.56
CA ILE A 237 -18.90 26.36 -16.73
C ILE A 237 -17.38 26.19 -16.58
N THR A 238 -16.92 26.03 -15.34
CA THR A 238 -15.56 25.64 -15.00
C THR A 238 -15.57 24.19 -14.51
N TRP A 239 -14.74 23.35 -15.11
CA TRP A 239 -14.51 21.98 -14.67
C TRP A 239 -13.10 21.84 -14.12
N THR A 240 -12.98 21.50 -12.84
CA THR A 240 -11.70 21.26 -12.17
C THR A 240 -11.52 19.77 -11.91
N GLU A 241 -10.43 19.19 -12.40
CA GLU A 241 -9.97 17.86 -11.98
C GLU A 241 -8.80 18.02 -11.01
N THR A 242 -8.80 17.23 -9.94
CA THR A 242 -7.68 17.16 -8.99
C THR A 242 -7.28 15.70 -8.83
N TYR A 243 -6.01 15.41 -9.09
CA TYR A 243 -5.38 14.13 -8.81
C TYR A 243 -4.41 14.34 -7.65
N ALA A 244 -4.44 13.46 -6.64
CA ALA A 244 -3.46 13.48 -5.56
C ALA A 244 -2.92 12.09 -5.28
N LEU A 245 -1.59 11.98 -5.26
CA LEU A 245 -0.84 10.83 -4.78
C LEU A 245 -0.52 11.03 -3.30
N LEU A 246 -0.96 10.09 -2.46
CA LEU A 246 -0.69 10.13 -1.01
C LEU A 246 0.78 9.79 -0.72
N PRO A 247 1.40 10.36 0.32
CA PRO A 247 2.84 10.21 0.55
C PRO A 247 3.22 8.75 0.84
N GLY A 248 4.08 8.16 0.00
CA GLY A 248 4.57 6.79 0.15
C GLY A 248 3.48 5.71 0.02
N GLN A 249 2.34 6.01 -0.60
CA GLN A 249 1.22 5.07 -0.71
C GLN A 249 0.88 4.80 -2.18
N PRO A 250 0.51 3.57 -2.55
CA PRO A 250 0.07 3.22 -3.90
C PRO A 250 -1.38 3.68 -4.17
N ILE A 251 -1.70 4.92 -3.81
CA ILE A 251 -3.06 5.48 -3.85
C ILE A 251 -3.08 6.74 -4.71
N VAL A 252 -4.02 6.78 -5.65
CA VAL A 252 -4.41 8.00 -6.36
C VAL A 252 -5.84 8.35 -6.00
N THR A 253 -6.06 9.59 -5.57
CA THR A 253 -7.39 10.16 -5.40
C THR A 253 -7.70 11.05 -6.58
N TYR A 254 -8.90 10.92 -7.13
CA TYR A 254 -9.45 11.74 -8.20
C TYR A 254 -10.66 12.47 -7.65
N ARG A 255 -10.64 13.80 -7.75
CA ARG A 255 -11.77 14.67 -7.41
C ARG A 255 -12.10 15.52 -8.63
N THR A 256 -13.38 15.70 -8.90
CA THR A 256 -13.87 16.55 -9.99
C THR A 256 -14.94 17.49 -9.47
N VAL A 257 -14.82 18.75 -9.86
CA VAL A 257 -15.73 19.83 -9.46
C VAL A 257 -16.26 20.52 -10.71
N PHE A 258 -17.57 20.58 -10.86
CA PHE A 258 -18.25 21.38 -11.88
C PHE A 258 -18.90 22.60 -11.23
N GLU A 259 -18.53 23.78 -11.72
CA GLU A 259 -19.02 25.08 -11.28
C GLU A 259 -19.61 25.84 -12.45
N THR A 260 -20.69 26.59 -12.24
CA THR A 260 -21.25 27.52 -13.24
C THR A 260 -21.22 28.93 -12.68
N ARG A 261 -20.73 29.88 -13.49
CA ARG A 261 -20.72 31.32 -13.18
C ARG A 261 -21.88 32.10 -13.81
N GLY A 262 -22.64 31.49 -14.72
CA GLY A 262 -23.84 32.10 -15.30
C GLY A 262 -25.07 31.82 -14.46
N ASP A 263 -26.19 32.52 -14.67
CA ASP A 263 -27.38 32.42 -13.80
C ASP A 263 -28.21 31.13 -13.98
N SER A 264 -27.80 30.25 -14.90
CA SER A 264 -28.60 29.09 -15.29
C SER A 264 -28.11 27.79 -14.63
N THR A 265 -29.07 26.97 -14.19
CA THR A 265 -28.85 25.57 -13.79
C THR A 265 -28.25 24.74 -14.92
N ARG A 266 -27.37 23.81 -14.56
CA ARG A 266 -26.73 22.88 -15.49
C ARG A 266 -26.75 21.47 -14.93
N TYR A 267 -26.59 20.50 -15.82
CA TYR A 267 -26.73 19.10 -15.49
C TYR A 267 -25.59 18.26 -16.03
N LEU A 268 -25.14 17.29 -15.24
CA LEU A 268 -24.37 16.13 -15.70
C LEU A 268 -25.36 15.05 -16.12
N ALA A 269 -25.52 14.85 -17.44
CA ALA A 269 -26.52 13.95 -18.00
C ALA A 269 -26.22 12.47 -17.74
N PHE A 270 -27.27 11.65 -17.69
CA PHE A 270 -27.14 10.20 -17.68
C PHE A 270 -27.24 9.64 -19.10
N VAL A 271 -26.11 9.43 -19.75
CA VAL A 271 -26.03 8.80 -21.08
C VAL A 271 -25.48 7.39 -20.94
N GLU A 272 -26.18 6.38 -21.47
CA GLU A 272 -25.82 4.95 -21.38
C GLU A 272 -25.58 4.47 -19.93
N LEU A 273 -24.32 4.36 -19.50
CA LEU A 273 -23.91 3.95 -18.14
C LEU A 273 -23.76 5.13 -17.17
N GLY A 274 -23.99 6.37 -17.64
CA GLY A 274 -23.87 7.61 -16.88
C GLY A 274 -22.50 8.27 -16.98
N GLY A 275 -22.27 9.29 -16.14
CA GLY A 275 -20.96 9.92 -15.98
C GLY A 275 -20.03 9.07 -15.11
N GLY A 276 -18.86 8.67 -15.62
CA GLY A 276 -17.96 7.78 -14.88
C GLY A 276 -16.51 7.79 -15.36
N MET A 277 -15.62 7.28 -14.51
CA MET A 277 -14.24 7.02 -14.91
C MET A 277 -14.20 5.71 -15.68
N ARG A 278 -13.63 5.73 -16.88
CA ARG A 278 -13.35 4.53 -17.66
C ARG A 278 -11.86 4.37 -17.93
N GLY A 279 -11.39 3.13 -17.99
CA GLY A 279 -9.99 2.84 -18.28
C GLY A 279 -9.75 1.38 -18.60
N GLY A 280 -8.55 1.09 -19.09
CA GLY A 280 -8.04 -0.26 -19.31
C GLY A 280 -7.08 -0.69 -18.20
N TYR A 281 -6.80 -1.98 -18.16
CA TYR A 281 -5.79 -2.54 -17.26
C TYR A 281 -4.42 -2.56 -17.92
N GLY A 282 -3.40 -2.19 -17.16
CA GLY A 282 -2.00 -2.26 -17.56
C GLY A 282 -1.46 -3.69 -17.57
N SER A 283 -0.18 -3.84 -17.91
CA SER A 283 0.54 -5.12 -18.00
C SER A 283 0.43 -5.97 -16.73
N LEU A 284 0.53 -5.34 -15.55
CA LEU A 284 0.50 -6.04 -14.27
C LEU A 284 -0.87 -6.61 -13.89
N LEU A 285 -1.92 -6.24 -14.63
CA LEU A 285 -3.28 -6.72 -14.41
C LEU A 285 -3.81 -7.49 -15.64
N ARG A 286 -2.93 -7.88 -16.57
CA ARG A 286 -3.28 -8.80 -17.66
C ARG A 286 -3.44 -10.23 -17.10
N GLY A 287 -4.15 -11.08 -17.84
CA GLY A 287 -4.39 -12.48 -17.45
C GLY A 287 -5.74 -12.72 -16.76
N GLN A 288 -5.87 -13.89 -16.13
CA GLN A 288 -7.07 -14.25 -15.37
C GLN A 288 -7.24 -13.34 -14.16
N ARG A 289 -8.47 -12.88 -13.94
CA ARG A 289 -8.79 -11.93 -12.88
C ARG A 289 -9.81 -12.49 -11.92
N ARG A 290 -9.58 -12.20 -10.66
CA ARG A 290 -10.47 -12.56 -9.56
C ARG A 290 -11.06 -11.28 -8.99
N PHE A 291 -12.34 -11.08 -9.22
CA PHE A 291 -13.09 -10.01 -8.58
C PHE A 291 -13.37 -10.40 -7.13
N LYS A 292 -13.10 -9.49 -6.21
CA LYS A 292 -13.49 -9.63 -4.81
C LYS A 292 -14.51 -8.52 -4.49
N TYR A 293 -15.66 -8.93 -3.97
CA TYR A 293 -16.76 -8.10 -3.47
C TYR A 293 -17.33 -8.76 -2.21
N GLU A 294 -18.14 -8.04 -1.41
CA GLU A 294 -18.63 -8.54 -0.13
C GLU A 294 -19.91 -9.34 -0.38
N ASP A 295 -19.91 -10.66 -0.13
CA ASP A 295 -21.15 -11.43 -0.03
C ASP A 295 -21.08 -12.42 1.13
N PRO A 296 -21.79 -12.13 2.24
CA PRO A 296 -21.90 -13.11 3.31
C PRO A 296 -23.19 -13.95 3.29
N LYS A 297 -24.22 -13.71 2.43
CA LYS A 297 -25.53 -14.46 2.33
C LYS A 297 -26.71 -13.69 1.68
N ALA A 298 -26.53 -12.59 0.95
CA ALA A 298 -27.68 -11.73 0.58
C ALA A 298 -28.29 -12.02 -0.82
N PRO A 299 -29.60 -12.26 -0.95
CA PRO A 299 -30.25 -12.66 -2.22
C PRO A 299 -30.45 -11.52 -3.25
N ASN A 300 -30.04 -10.29 -2.97
CA ASN A 300 -30.33 -9.14 -3.83
C ASN A 300 -29.16 -8.79 -4.77
N ARG A 301 -29.14 -9.56 -5.87
CA ARG A 301 -28.71 -9.27 -7.26
C ARG A 301 -27.39 -8.54 -7.49
N ILE A 302 -26.34 -9.35 -7.61
CA ILE A 302 -25.32 -9.15 -8.64
C ILE A 302 -25.91 -9.67 -9.95
N LEU A 303 -26.09 -8.80 -10.93
CA LEU A 303 -26.43 -9.23 -12.28
C LEU A 303 -25.12 -9.55 -13.00
N LEU A 304 -24.67 -10.80 -12.91
CA LEU A 304 -23.74 -11.35 -13.90
C LEU A 304 -24.52 -11.44 -15.22
N ALA A 305 -24.53 -10.36 -15.99
CA ALA A 305 -25.20 -10.31 -17.28
C ALA A 305 -24.16 -9.97 -18.33
N GLY A 306 -23.93 -10.89 -19.26
CA GLY A 306 -23.01 -10.77 -20.38
C GLY A 306 -22.79 -12.17 -20.91
N ASN A 307 -23.01 -12.40 -22.20
CA ASN A 307 -22.65 -13.66 -22.83
C ASN A 307 -21.15 -13.87 -22.57
N GLU A 308 -20.80 -14.90 -21.81
CA GLU A 308 -19.42 -15.37 -21.60
C GLU A 308 -18.48 -14.34 -20.92
N ASN A 309 -18.47 -14.26 -19.59
CA ASN A 309 -17.37 -13.65 -18.80
C ASN A 309 -16.99 -12.18 -19.10
N ALA A 310 -17.84 -11.39 -19.77
CA ALA A 310 -17.39 -10.10 -20.30
C ALA A 310 -17.35 -8.94 -19.27
N TYR A 311 -18.25 -8.89 -18.27
CA TYR A 311 -18.27 -7.83 -17.24
C TYR A 311 -19.10 -8.17 -15.99
N THR A 312 -18.61 -7.81 -14.80
CA THR A 312 -19.35 -7.85 -13.52
C THR A 312 -20.02 -6.50 -13.27
N ARG A 313 -21.34 -6.53 -13.02
CA ARG A 313 -22.14 -5.35 -12.61
C ARG A 313 -22.36 -5.37 -11.10
N ILE A 314 -21.90 -4.33 -10.42
CA ILE A 314 -22.08 -4.20 -8.96
C ILE A 314 -23.12 -3.13 -8.68
N GLY A 315 -24.21 -3.53 -8.03
CA GLY A 315 -25.22 -2.64 -7.45
C GLY A 315 -24.82 -2.21 -6.05
N TRP A 316 -25.20 -1.00 -5.65
CA TRP A 316 -24.73 -0.38 -4.41
C TRP A 316 -25.56 -0.81 -3.20
N ARG A 317 -24.89 -0.90 -2.06
CA ARG A 317 -25.51 -0.93 -0.74
C ARG A 317 -25.21 0.40 -0.04
N ALA A 318 -26.15 0.86 0.79
CA ALA A 318 -25.81 1.86 1.81
C ALA A 318 -24.56 1.33 2.55
N GLU A 319 -23.58 2.21 2.77
CA GLU A 319 -22.32 1.95 3.51
C GLU A 319 -21.14 1.29 2.77
N LYS A 320 -21.23 0.79 1.52
CA LYS A 320 -20.11 0.01 0.91
C LYS A 320 -19.90 0.26 -0.59
N CYS A 321 -19.23 1.37 -0.88
CA CYS A 321 -19.03 1.90 -2.22
C CYS A 321 -17.63 1.61 -2.78
N TRP A 322 -17.23 0.32 -2.80
CA TRP A 322 -15.88 -0.09 -3.18
C TRP A 322 -15.82 -1.50 -3.77
N VAL A 323 -14.78 -1.78 -4.56
CA VAL A 323 -14.54 -3.08 -5.21
C VAL A 323 -13.06 -3.32 -5.41
N GLY A 324 -12.63 -4.58 -5.29
CA GLY A 324 -11.27 -5.00 -5.58
C GLY A 324 -11.20 -5.96 -6.77
N MET A 325 -10.12 -5.88 -7.53
CA MET A 325 -9.77 -6.83 -8.57
C MET A 325 -8.32 -7.27 -8.41
N GLU A 326 -8.08 -8.58 -8.44
CA GLU A 326 -6.74 -9.17 -8.39
C GLU A 326 -6.44 -9.90 -9.70
N SER A 327 -5.17 -9.91 -10.07
CA SER A 327 -4.62 -10.71 -11.16
C SER A 327 -3.88 -11.92 -10.60
N GLU A 328 -3.74 -12.96 -11.42
CA GLU A 328 -2.85 -14.09 -11.12
C GLU A 328 -1.37 -13.70 -11.01
N LEU A 329 -0.98 -12.54 -11.55
CA LEU A 329 0.37 -11.97 -11.48
C LEU A 329 0.72 -11.39 -10.09
N GLY A 330 -0.14 -11.59 -9.08
CA GLY A 330 0.08 -11.11 -7.72
C GLY A 330 -0.12 -9.60 -7.53
N CYS A 331 -0.75 -8.93 -8.50
CA CYS A 331 -1.10 -7.51 -8.40
C CYS A 331 -2.61 -7.31 -8.35
N GLY A 332 -3.05 -6.19 -7.78
CA GLY A 332 -4.47 -5.83 -7.71
C GLY A 332 -4.73 -4.33 -7.79
N ILE A 333 -5.98 -3.98 -8.12
CA ILE A 333 -6.50 -2.62 -8.06
C ILE A 333 -7.84 -2.59 -7.34
N GLY A 334 -7.96 -1.66 -6.40
CA GLY A 334 -9.15 -1.33 -5.67
C GLY A 334 -9.73 0.00 -6.14
N PHE A 335 -11.05 0.10 -6.18
CA PHE A 335 -11.79 1.32 -6.49
C PHE A 335 -12.72 1.65 -5.33
N SER A 336 -12.85 2.93 -5.01
CA SER A 336 -13.71 3.40 -3.94
C SER A 336 -14.24 4.80 -4.23
N THR A 337 -15.45 5.13 -3.79
CA THR A 337 -15.91 6.53 -3.76
C THR A 337 -15.18 7.31 -2.66
N THR A 338 -15.00 8.61 -2.84
CA THR A 338 -14.40 9.47 -1.80
C THR A 338 -15.41 9.98 -0.77
N LYS A 339 -16.72 9.81 -1.04
CA LYS A 339 -17.81 10.20 -0.15
C LYS A 339 -18.60 8.97 0.29
N GLU A 340 -19.10 9.01 1.52
CA GLU A 340 -19.98 7.98 2.06
C GLU A 340 -21.39 8.12 1.47
N VAL A 341 -21.95 7.01 0.98
CA VAL A 341 -23.32 6.96 0.47
C VAL A 341 -24.19 6.30 1.55
N THR A 342 -24.92 7.13 2.29
CA THR A 342 -25.69 6.71 3.46
C THR A 342 -27.11 6.26 3.15
N ARG A 343 -27.59 6.50 1.91
CA ARG A 343 -28.93 6.11 1.45
C ARG A 343 -28.85 4.98 0.44
N ALA A 344 -29.75 4.02 0.52
CA ALA A 344 -29.89 3.00 -0.51
C ALA A 344 -30.33 3.67 -1.82
N LEU A 345 -29.52 3.59 -2.87
CA LEU A 345 -29.86 4.16 -4.18
C LEU A 345 -30.72 3.15 -4.97
N PRO A 346 -32.04 3.36 -5.15
CA PRO A 346 -32.87 2.41 -5.87
C PRO A 346 -32.48 2.33 -7.36
N GLY A 347 -31.97 1.17 -7.78
CA GLY A 347 -32.05 0.66 -9.15
C GLY A 347 -31.29 1.40 -10.25
N SER A 348 -30.03 1.85 -10.07
CA SER A 348 -29.33 2.45 -11.24
C SER A 348 -27.81 2.50 -11.27
N SER A 349 -27.11 2.28 -10.17
CA SER A 349 -25.68 2.60 -10.18
C SER A 349 -24.88 1.33 -10.46
N VAL A 350 -24.37 1.21 -11.70
CA VAL A 350 -23.64 0.04 -12.19
C VAL A 350 -22.18 0.42 -12.38
N TRP A 351 -21.32 -0.09 -11.51
CA TRP A 351 -19.91 -0.25 -11.87
C TRP A 351 -19.80 -1.48 -12.77
N SER A 352 -19.12 -1.33 -13.90
CA SER A 352 -18.88 -2.41 -14.86
C SER A 352 -17.39 -2.70 -14.90
N LEU A 353 -17.00 -3.91 -14.49
CA LEU A 353 -15.61 -4.34 -14.51
C LEU A 353 -15.50 -5.57 -15.40
N GLY A 354 -14.72 -5.50 -16.49
CA GLY A 354 -14.58 -6.58 -17.45
C GLY A 354 -13.15 -7.07 -17.62
N ASN A 355 -12.93 -7.94 -18.60
CA ASN A 355 -11.61 -8.48 -18.93
C ASN A 355 -10.72 -7.51 -19.74
N ALA A 356 -11.25 -6.42 -20.28
CA ALA A 356 -10.45 -5.42 -21.00
C ALA A 356 -10.27 -4.11 -20.21
N GLY A 357 -11.18 -3.82 -19.26
CA GLY A 357 -11.18 -2.54 -18.57
C GLY A 357 -12.31 -2.40 -17.58
N PHE A 358 -12.57 -1.16 -17.19
CA PHE A 358 -13.58 -0.80 -16.21
C PHE A 358 -14.32 0.48 -16.61
N PHE A 359 -15.53 0.61 -16.07
CA PHE A 359 -16.32 1.82 -15.98
C PHE A 359 -16.86 1.92 -14.56
N VAL A 360 -16.40 2.93 -13.82
CA VAL A 360 -16.84 3.21 -12.45
C VAL A 360 -17.52 4.57 -12.41
N ARG A 361 -18.83 4.55 -12.19
CA ARG A 361 -19.68 5.73 -12.11
C ARG A 361 -19.29 6.60 -10.91
N LEU A 362 -19.28 7.92 -11.12
CA LEU A 362 -19.13 8.90 -10.04
C LEU A 362 -20.46 9.05 -9.31
N VAL A 363 -20.44 9.16 -7.97
CA VAL A 363 -21.65 9.24 -7.16
C VAL A 363 -21.70 10.54 -6.39
N ASP A 364 -22.83 11.23 -6.51
CA ASP A 364 -23.23 12.31 -5.62
C ASP A 364 -24.05 11.72 -4.46
N ALA A 365 -23.62 11.96 -3.23
CA ALA A 365 -24.27 11.41 -2.03
C ALA A 365 -25.57 12.14 -1.66
N GLU A 366 -25.82 13.34 -2.19
CA GLU A 366 -26.98 14.17 -1.90
C GLU A 366 -28.09 14.01 -2.95
N GLN A 367 -27.73 13.94 -4.24
CA GLN A 367 -28.67 13.99 -5.35
C GLN A 367 -29.22 12.63 -5.79
N GLU A 368 -28.66 11.54 -5.26
CA GLU A 368 -29.10 10.14 -5.39
C GLU A 368 -29.10 9.55 -6.82
N ASN A 369 -29.77 10.18 -7.79
CA ASN A 369 -29.88 9.72 -9.17
C ASN A 369 -29.48 10.82 -10.16
N PHE A 370 -28.83 10.42 -11.25
CA PHE A 370 -28.60 11.32 -12.37
C PHE A 370 -29.93 11.73 -13.04
N PRO A 371 -29.96 12.87 -13.76
CA PRO A 371 -28.85 13.81 -13.96
C PRO A 371 -28.47 14.54 -12.68
N TYR A 372 -27.18 14.80 -12.48
CA TYR A 372 -26.72 15.61 -11.34
C TYR A 372 -26.78 17.08 -11.70
N GLU A 373 -27.48 17.84 -10.88
CA GLU A 373 -27.66 19.28 -10.99
C GLU A 373 -26.48 20.03 -10.35
N PHE A 374 -26.09 21.14 -10.98
CA PHE A 374 -25.27 22.18 -10.36
C PHE A 374 -25.78 23.56 -10.75
N VAL A 375 -25.83 24.43 -9.75
CA VAL A 375 -26.36 25.80 -9.84
C VAL A 375 -25.30 26.79 -9.39
N PRO A 376 -25.45 28.09 -9.69
CA PRO A 376 -24.50 29.11 -9.25
C PRO A 376 -24.34 29.09 -7.74
N GLY A 377 -23.10 29.11 -7.27
CA GLY A 377 -22.77 29.03 -5.84
C GLY A 377 -22.91 27.64 -5.20
N ARG A 378 -23.37 26.62 -5.92
CA ARG A 378 -23.44 25.23 -5.44
C ARG A 378 -22.75 24.28 -6.43
N PRO A 379 -21.42 24.08 -6.31
CA PRO A 379 -20.68 23.17 -7.18
C PRO A 379 -21.14 21.72 -7.04
N LEU A 380 -21.07 20.97 -8.14
CA LEU A 380 -21.15 19.51 -8.12
C LEU A 380 -19.75 18.94 -7.90
N ASP A 381 -19.54 18.26 -6.77
CA ASP A 381 -18.25 17.72 -6.33
C ASP A 381 -18.32 16.21 -6.17
N LEU A 382 -17.56 15.50 -7.01
CA LEU A 382 -17.56 14.04 -7.11
C LEU A 382 -16.14 13.51 -7.00
N GLY A 383 -15.95 12.25 -6.61
CA GLY A 383 -14.62 11.67 -6.59
C GLY A 383 -14.55 10.16 -6.44
N LEU A 384 -13.37 9.65 -6.80
CA LEU A 384 -12.97 8.25 -6.67
C LEU A 384 -11.56 8.17 -6.07
N ALA A 385 -11.28 7.07 -5.39
CA ALA A 385 -9.95 6.69 -4.98
C ALA A 385 -9.60 5.33 -5.55
N PHE A 386 -8.34 5.17 -5.92
CA PHE A 386 -7.78 3.95 -6.45
C PHE A 386 -6.62 3.54 -5.56
N VAL A 387 -6.58 2.28 -5.14
CA VAL A 387 -5.43 1.68 -4.44
C VAL A 387 -4.88 0.55 -5.28
N ALA A 388 -3.55 0.49 -5.44
CA ALA A 388 -2.89 -0.62 -6.09
C ALA A 388 -2.15 -1.50 -5.08
N ALA A 389 -2.09 -2.81 -5.36
CA ALA A 389 -1.33 -3.78 -4.59
C ALA A 389 -0.39 -4.56 -5.51
N CYS A 390 0.76 -4.96 -4.98
CA CYS A 390 1.71 -5.90 -5.58
C CYS A 390 2.17 -6.91 -4.51
N GLY A 391 2.98 -7.90 -4.89
CA GLY A 391 3.49 -8.89 -3.94
C GLY A 391 2.42 -9.83 -3.39
N GLN A 392 1.36 -10.15 -4.14
CA GLN A 392 0.28 -11.07 -3.71
C GLN A 392 -0.50 -10.61 -2.46
N VAL A 393 -0.40 -9.34 -2.06
CA VAL A 393 -1.23 -8.79 -0.98
C VAL A 393 -2.69 -8.72 -1.45
N GLY A 394 -3.62 -9.16 -0.58
CA GLY A 394 -5.04 -9.14 -0.91
C GLY A 394 -5.59 -7.73 -1.10
N ILE A 395 -6.06 -7.39 -2.30
CA ILE A 395 -6.59 -6.05 -2.61
C ILE A 395 -7.92 -5.76 -1.90
N TRP A 396 -8.64 -6.82 -1.55
CA TRP A 396 -9.96 -6.74 -0.92
C TRP A 396 -9.94 -5.93 0.38
N ASN A 397 -9.08 -6.35 1.32
CA ASN A 397 -8.95 -5.69 2.61
C ASN A 397 -8.36 -4.29 2.47
N GLN A 398 -7.40 -4.10 1.57
CA GLN A 398 -6.83 -2.79 1.27
C GLN A 398 -7.87 -1.80 0.75
N THR A 399 -8.75 -2.23 -0.15
CA THR A 399 -9.81 -1.35 -0.70
C THR A 399 -10.84 -0.99 0.37
N ARG A 400 -11.19 -1.95 1.26
CA ARG A 400 -12.05 -1.68 2.42
C ARG A 400 -11.45 -0.62 3.35
N GLN A 401 -10.16 -0.78 3.67
CA GLN A 401 -9.42 0.16 4.53
C GLN A 401 -9.29 1.53 3.87
N LEU A 402 -9.02 1.57 2.55
CA LEU A 402 -9.02 2.79 1.74
C LEU A 402 -10.34 3.55 1.91
N PHE A 403 -11.47 2.90 1.65
CA PHE A 403 -12.79 3.52 1.75
C PHE A 403 -13.02 4.08 3.15
N ALA A 404 -12.81 3.26 4.19
CA ALA A 404 -13.03 3.65 5.58
C ALA A 404 -12.11 4.80 6.04
N ALA A 405 -10.90 4.89 5.50
CA ALA A 405 -9.96 5.95 5.83
C ALA A 405 -10.29 7.26 5.11
N ILE A 406 -10.52 7.21 3.79
CA ILE A 406 -10.75 8.40 2.97
C ILE A 406 -12.04 9.11 3.36
N THR A 407 -13.13 8.39 3.62
CA THR A 407 -14.39 9.01 4.06
C THR A 407 -14.29 9.67 5.45
N ARG A 408 -13.24 9.35 6.21
CA ARG A 408 -12.94 9.92 7.53
C ARG A 408 -11.77 10.90 7.51
N GLY A 409 -11.25 11.26 6.33
CA GLY A 409 -10.09 12.14 6.19
C GLY A 409 -8.79 11.57 6.79
N LYS A 410 -8.64 10.24 6.84
CA LYS A 410 -7.47 9.54 7.38
C LYS A 410 -6.63 8.90 6.28
N THR A 411 -5.40 8.54 6.60
CA THR A 411 -4.52 7.75 5.71
C THR A 411 -4.77 6.26 5.96
N PRO A 412 -5.09 5.46 4.93
CA PRO A 412 -5.28 4.03 5.12
C PRO A 412 -3.97 3.35 5.48
N ARG A 413 -4.01 2.45 6.46
CA ARG A 413 -2.90 1.54 6.75
C ARG A 413 -3.04 0.33 5.85
N LEU A 414 -2.18 0.23 4.84
CA LEU A 414 -2.18 -0.89 3.91
C LEU A 414 -1.32 -2.04 4.43
N ALA A 415 -1.74 -3.26 4.12
CA ALA A 415 -0.92 -4.44 4.35
C ALA A 415 0.22 -4.52 3.33
N ALA A 416 1.26 -5.27 3.67
CA ALA A 416 2.46 -5.42 2.86
C ALA A 416 2.83 -6.89 2.72
N SER A 417 3.43 -7.27 1.60
CA SER A 417 3.93 -8.64 1.38
C SER A 417 5.32 -8.89 1.93
N TYR A 418 5.89 -7.91 2.62
CA TYR A 418 7.24 -7.94 3.14
C TYR A 418 7.24 -7.78 4.66
N ALA A 419 8.18 -8.48 5.29
CA ALA A 419 8.41 -8.39 6.72
C ALA A 419 9.59 -7.43 6.98
N VAL A 420 9.49 -6.65 8.05
CA VAL A 420 10.53 -5.70 8.47
C VAL A 420 10.98 -6.03 9.89
N TYR A 421 12.30 -6.10 10.06
CA TYR A 421 12.95 -6.35 11.34
C TYR A 421 13.97 -5.27 11.65
N LEU A 422 14.11 -4.92 12.92
CA LEU A 422 15.22 -4.14 13.45
C LEU A 422 16.00 -5.02 14.40
N GLY A 423 17.24 -5.37 14.03
CA GLY A 423 17.91 -6.53 14.59
C GLY A 423 17.05 -7.79 14.41
N ASP A 424 16.75 -8.47 15.51
CA ASP A 424 15.85 -9.64 15.53
C ASP A 424 14.41 -9.31 15.95
N GLN A 425 14.09 -8.03 16.18
CA GLN A 425 12.76 -7.59 16.57
C GLN A 425 11.89 -7.31 15.34
N PRO A 426 10.72 -7.96 15.19
CA PRO A 426 9.80 -7.65 14.10
C PRO A 426 9.12 -6.29 14.32
N LEU A 427 9.20 -5.42 13.31
CA LEU A 427 8.50 -4.13 13.26
C LEU A 427 7.22 -4.21 12.43
N GLN A 428 7.23 -4.99 11.36
CA GLN A 428 6.10 -5.14 10.46
C GLN A 428 5.98 -6.58 9.97
N PRO A 429 4.80 -7.22 10.11
CA PRO A 429 4.56 -8.53 9.55
C PRO A 429 4.25 -8.45 8.04
N ALA A 430 4.57 -9.53 7.32
CA ALA A 430 4.14 -9.71 5.94
C ALA A 430 2.76 -10.37 5.88
N GLU A 431 1.82 -9.80 5.13
CA GLU A 431 0.60 -10.51 4.72
C GLU A 431 0.96 -11.65 3.79
N VAL A 432 0.55 -12.87 4.16
CA VAL A 432 0.81 -14.08 3.38
C VAL A 432 -0.45 -14.92 3.23
N GLY A 433 -0.66 -15.43 2.01
CA GLY A 433 -1.62 -16.51 1.76
C GLY A 433 -0.98 -17.89 1.91
N VAL A 434 0.31 -18.02 1.58
CA VAL A 434 1.14 -19.21 1.77
C VAL A 434 2.52 -18.75 2.21
N PHE A 435 3.10 -19.43 3.19
CA PHE A 435 4.45 -19.16 3.69
C PHE A 435 5.33 -20.40 3.57
N ARG A 436 6.61 -20.19 3.25
CA ARG A 436 7.66 -21.22 3.13
C ARG A 436 8.92 -20.78 3.89
N ASP A 437 9.69 -21.74 4.39
CA ASP A 437 10.81 -21.56 5.32
C ASP A 437 12.02 -20.80 4.79
N GLU A 438 12.17 -20.73 3.47
CA GLU A 438 13.17 -19.91 2.78
C GLU A 438 13.10 -18.42 3.19
N LYS A 439 11.96 -17.99 3.73
CA LYS A 439 11.66 -16.61 4.12
C LYS A 439 11.94 -16.34 5.62
N LEU A 440 12.56 -17.27 6.34
CA LEU A 440 12.94 -17.08 7.75
C LEU A 440 14.15 -16.13 7.92
N ALA A 441 14.03 -15.17 8.83
CA ALA A 441 15.10 -14.28 9.31
C ALA A 441 15.86 -14.89 10.50
N GLY A 442 17.02 -14.34 10.85
CA GLY A 442 17.85 -14.77 11.99
C GLY A 442 19.12 -15.54 11.62
N THR A 443 20.03 -15.67 12.58
CA THR A 443 21.29 -16.42 12.46
C THR A 443 21.46 -17.37 13.65
N GLY A 444 22.06 -18.53 13.42
CA GLY A 444 22.31 -19.51 14.49
C GLY A 444 21.14 -20.47 14.72
N THR A 445 20.85 -20.76 15.98
CA THR A 445 19.87 -21.79 16.38
C THR A 445 18.43 -21.32 16.32
N THR A 446 18.16 -20.02 16.18
CA THR A 446 16.80 -19.49 16.14
C THR A 446 16.56 -18.72 14.85
N ARG A 447 15.49 -19.08 14.15
CA ARG A 447 15.04 -18.42 12.93
C ARG A 447 13.59 -17.96 13.09
N ARG A 448 13.19 -16.84 12.47
CA ARG A 448 11.88 -16.18 12.70
C ARG A 448 11.21 -15.71 11.42
N ALA A 449 9.89 -15.76 11.36
CA ALA A 449 9.08 -15.11 10.33
C ALA A 449 7.93 -14.33 10.97
N ALA A 450 7.77 -13.05 10.62
CA ALA A 450 6.70 -12.18 11.09
C ALA A 450 5.63 -12.12 10.02
N LEU A 451 4.46 -12.68 10.32
CA LEU A 451 3.41 -12.97 9.36
C LEU A 451 2.09 -12.36 9.82
N GLU A 452 1.28 -11.95 8.87
CA GLU A 452 -0.12 -11.58 9.05
C GLU A 452 -0.97 -12.46 8.14
N VAL A 453 -1.96 -13.14 8.71
CA VAL A 453 -2.81 -14.08 7.98
C VAL A 453 -4.28 -13.79 8.28
N ASP A 454 -5.12 -13.87 7.25
CA ASP A 454 -6.57 -13.81 7.37
C ASP A 454 -7.16 -15.24 7.41
N PHE A 455 -7.55 -15.69 8.61
CA PHE A 455 -8.05 -17.04 8.88
C PHE A 455 -9.54 -17.19 8.57
N GLN A 456 -10.06 -16.53 7.51
CA GLN A 456 -11.40 -16.84 6.97
C GLN A 456 -11.49 -18.29 6.46
N ARG A 457 -10.35 -18.91 6.20
CA ARG A 457 -10.21 -20.35 5.90
C ARG A 457 -9.30 -20.97 6.97
N ALA A 458 -9.45 -22.28 7.16
CA ALA A 458 -8.51 -23.03 7.99
C ALA A 458 -7.14 -23.08 7.31
N TYR A 459 -6.08 -23.12 8.10
CA TYR A 459 -4.68 -23.23 7.69
C TYR A 459 -4.04 -24.44 8.35
N ARG A 460 -3.19 -25.13 7.59
CA ARG A 460 -2.30 -26.18 8.09
C ARG A 460 -0.89 -25.65 8.21
N LEU A 461 -0.17 -26.11 9.24
CA LEU A 461 1.26 -25.93 9.38
C LEU A 461 1.92 -27.30 9.24
N SER A 462 2.77 -27.45 8.23
CA SER A 462 3.49 -28.69 7.95
C SER A 462 4.99 -28.41 8.05
N ALA A 463 5.71 -29.29 8.75
CA ALA A 463 7.14 -29.16 8.98
C ALA A 463 7.84 -30.50 8.77
N LYS A 464 9.02 -30.47 8.15
CA LYS A 464 9.86 -31.64 7.95
C LYS A 464 11.22 -31.42 8.61
N ALA A 465 11.61 -32.32 9.50
CA ALA A 465 12.93 -32.31 10.11
C ALA A 465 13.79 -33.47 9.61
N GLU A 466 15.08 -33.16 9.43
CA GLU A 466 16.17 -34.09 9.24
C GLU A 466 16.99 -34.11 10.54
N GLN A 467 17.42 -35.29 10.97
CA GLN A 467 18.35 -35.45 12.10
C GLN A 467 17.86 -34.90 13.45
N ALA A 468 16.57 -34.57 13.59
CA ALA A 468 15.98 -34.25 14.88
C ALA A 468 15.92 -35.51 15.78
N THR A 469 16.20 -35.34 17.07
CA THR A 469 16.10 -36.40 18.08
C THR A 469 15.35 -35.91 19.32
N ALA A 470 14.99 -36.81 20.23
CA ALA A 470 14.35 -36.44 21.49
C ALA A 470 15.22 -35.48 22.33
N ASP A 471 16.55 -35.65 22.27
CA ASP A 471 17.51 -34.79 22.99
C ASP A 471 17.79 -33.48 22.26
N ASN A 472 17.60 -33.43 20.94
CA ASN A 472 17.79 -32.24 20.10
C ASN A 472 16.60 -32.05 19.15
N PRO A 473 15.42 -31.67 19.67
CA PRO A 473 14.24 -31.52 18.84
C PRO A 473 14.25 -30.18 18.10
N VAL A 474 13.66 -30.15 16.90
CA VAL A 474 13.29 -28.88 16.26
C VAL A 474 11.96 -28.41 16.85
N THR A 475 11.92 -27.19 17.38
CA THR A 475 10.70 -26.61 17.93
C THR A 475 10.24 -25.44 17.07
N ILE A 476 8.97 -25.44 16.69
CA ILE A 476 8.32 -24.34 15.99
C ILE A 476 7.26 -23.77 16.90
N SER A 477 7.31 -22.48 17.20
CA SER A 477 6.35 -21.80 18.05
C SER A 477 5.73 -20.60 17.36
N ALA A 478 4.43 -20.39 17.56
CA ALA A 478 3.73 -19.19 17.13
C ALA A 478 3.46 -18.28 18.33
N ARG A 479 3.80 -16.99 18.20
CA ARG A 479 3.56 -15.96 19.22
C ARG A 479 2.85 -14.77 18.61
N LEU A 480 1.86 -14.19 19.30
CA LEU A 480 1.25 -12.94 18.85
C LEU A 480 2.30 -11.83 18.79
N LEU A 481 2.25 -11.03 17.74
CA LEU A 481 3.14 -9.90 17.58
C LEU A 481 2.84 -8.86 18.66
N GLY A 482 3.86 -8.44 19.42
CA GLY A 482 3.73 -7.43 20.47
C GLY A 482 3.23 -7.94 21.83
N ALA A 483 2.98 -9.24 22.00
CA ALA A 483 2.62 -9.84 23.29
C ALA A 483 3.81 -10.59 23.89
N PRO A 484 4.45 -10.09 24.97
CA PRO A 484 5.39 -10.90 25.74
C PRO A 484 4.59 -11.97 26.49
N GLY A 485 4.72 -13.24 26.09
CA GLY A 485 3.95 -14.33 26.68
C GLY A 485 4.32 -15.70 26.10
N GLU A 486 3.70 -16.75 26.64
CA GLU A 486 3.87 -18.13 26.18
C GLU A 486 3.45 -18.28 24.70
N PRO A 487 4.07 -19.24 23.96
CA PRO A 487 3.60 -19.60 22.64
C PRO A 487 2.12 -19.97 22.64
N ILE A 488 1.38 -19.48 21.66
CA ILE A 488 -0.04 -19.81 21.48
C ILE A 488 -0.20 -21.16 20.78
N ALA A 489 0.81 -21.55 20.02
CA ALA A 489 0.96 -22.88 19.47
C ALA A 489 2.44 -23.27 19.48
N ALA A 490 2.71 -24.54 19.72
CA ALA A 490 4.03 -25.13 19.58
C ALA A 490 3.95 -26.49 18.89
N MET A 491 4.88 -26.74 17.98
CA MET A 491 5.08 -28.01 17.30
C MET A 491 6.52 -28.44 17.55
N THR A 492 6.69 -29.61 18.16
CA THR A 492 8.00 -30.23 18.37
C THR A 492 8.18 -31.40 17.41
N LEU A 493 9.31 -31.43 16.70
CA LEU A 493 9.80 -32.54 15.90
C LEU A 493 11.00 -33.15 16.62
N ASP A 494 10.79 -34.31 17.23
CA ASP A 494 11.74 -35.06 18.06
C ASP A 494 12.29 -36.31 17.37
N ARG A 495 11.94 -36.51 16.10
CA ARG A 495 12.44 -37.56 15.22
C ARG A 495 12.44 -37.06 13.77
N PRO A 496 13.27 -37.63 12.88
CA PRO A 496 13.22 -37.29 11.46
C PRO A 496 11.85 -37.63 10.87
N GLY A 497 11.37 -36.78 9.96
CA GLY A 497 10.07 -36.97 9.30
C GLY A 497 9.26 -35.69 9.22
N GLU A 498 8.04 -35.84 8.71
CA GLU A 498 7.08 -34.76 8.55
C GLU A 498 6.04 -34.79 9.67
N LYS A 499 5.66 -33.60 10.13
CA LYS A 499 4.60 -33.38 11.11
C LYS A 499 3.70 -32.26 10.61
N GLU A 500 2.40 -32.50 10.68
CA GLU A 500 1.37 -31.53 10.31
C GLU A 500 0.46 -31.26 11.51
N VAL A 501 0.00 -30.02 11.65
CA VAL A 501 -1.07 -29.64 12.58
C VAL A 501 -2.08 -28.73 11.88
N ASP A 502 -3.35 -28.85 12.29
CA ASP A 502 -4.35 -27.82 12.00
C ASP A 502 -4.02 -26.57 12.82
N PHE A 503 -3.34 -25.63 12.16
CA PHE A 503 -2.85 -24.42 12.81
C PHE A 503 -3.99 -23.52 13.27
N THR A 504 -5.10 -23.49 12.53
CA THR A 504 -6.28 -22.68 12.89
C THR A 504 -6.99 -23.24 14.11
N ALA A 505 -7.13 -24.57 14.21
CA ALA A 505 -7.73 -25.21 15.38
C ALA A 505 -6.87 -25.00 16.64
N VAL A 506 -5.56 -25.22 16.55
CA VAL A 506 -4.65 -25.08 17.70
C VAL A 506 -4.62 -23.63 18.21
N THR A 507 -4.63 -22.64 17.32
CA THR A 507 -4.56 -21.22 17.70
C THR A 507 -5.92 -20.60 18.06
N GLN A 508 -7.03 -21.25 17.73
CA GLN A 508 -8.40 -20.71 17.87
C GLN A 508 -8.61 -19.37 17.13
N TRP A 509 -7.99 -19.26 15.95
CA TRP A 509 -8.01 -18.04 15.14
C TRP A 509 -9.01 -18.06 13.98
N ALA A 510 -9.87 -19.08 13.90
CA ALA A 510 -10.91 -19.15 12.87
C ALA A 510 -11.71 -17.84 12.75
N GLY A 511 -11.82 -17.33 11.51
CA GLY A 511 -12.52 -16.09 11.17
C GLY A 511 -11.80 -14.79 11.58
N LYS A 512 -10.60 -14.87 12.16
CA LYS A 512 -9.82 -13.70 12.63
C LYS A 512 -8.68 -13.38 11.67
N ARG A 513 -8.27 -12.11 11.64
CA ARG A 513 -6.99 -11.70 11.05
C ARG A 513 -5.98 -11.51 12.16
N GLN A 514 -4.81 -12.13 12.04
CA GLN A 514 -3.82 -12.15 13.13
C GLN A 514 -2.40 -11.90 12.62
N ALA A 515 -1.68 -11.06 13.35
CA ALA A 515 -0.25 -10.83 13.20
C ALA A 515 0.53 -11.61 14.27
N PHE A 516 1.49 -12.42 13.85
CA PHE A 516 2.24 -13.32 14.73
C PHE A 516 3.66 -13.55 14.21
N THR A 517 4.52 -14.06 15.09
CA THR A 517 5.85 -14.55 14.72
C THR A 517 5.86 -16.06 14.79
N LEU A 518 6.29 -16.72 13.72
CA LEU A 518 6.76 -18.10 13.74
C LEU A 518 8.23 -18.12 14.12
N GLU A 519 8.56 -18.76 15.22
CA GLU A 519 9.94 -18.97 15.66
C GLU A 519 10.30 -20.44 15.52
N VAL A 520 11.45 -20.71 14.89
CA VAL A 520 12.01 -22.04 14.70
C VAL A 520 13.29 -22.11 15.52
N LEU A 521 13.28 -22.94 16.56
CA LEU A 521 14.46 -23.32 17.33
C LEU A 521 15.04 -24.62 16.76
N GLN A 522 16.30 -24.56 16.34
CA GLN A 522 17.07 -25.64 15.76
C GLN A 522 18.35 -25.84 16.58
N PRO A 523 18.36 -26.77 17.54
CA PRO A 523 19.56 -27.11 18.28
C PRO A 523 20.63 -27.69 17.36
N LYS A 524 21.89 -27.64 17.81
CA LYS A 524 23.05 -28.09 17.03
C LYS A 524 22.88 -29.57 16.64
N GLY A 525 22.91 -29.86 15.35
CA GLY A 525 22.76 -31.22 14.81
C GLY A 525 21.35 -31.59 14.33
N ALA A 526 20.33 -30.82 14.68
CA ALA A 526 18.97 -30.96 14.15
C ALA A 526 18.74 -29.97 13.01
N ARG A 527 18.07 -30.40 11.94
CA ARG A 527 17.83 -29.56 10.75
C ARG A 527 16.35 -29.58 10.37
N LEU A 528 15.78 -28.40 10.14
CA LEU A 528 14.50 -28.25 9.45
C LEU A 528 14.79 -28.29 7.95
N ALA A 529 14.15 -29.21 7.25
CA ALA A 529 14.24 -29.38 5.81
C ALA A 529 13.15 -28.62 5.05
N ALA A 530 11.97 -28.45 5.67
CA ALA A 530 10.88 -27.64 5.13
C ALA A 530 9.94 -27.15 6.25
N LEU A 531 9.36 -25.98 6.08
CA LEU A 531 8.21 -25.49 6.86
C LEU A 531 7.27 -24.74 5.93
N VAL A 532 5.98 -25.12 5.96
CA VAL A 532 4.93 -24.54 5.13
C VAL A 532 3.72 -24.20 6.00
N LEU A 533 3.22 -22.98 5.85
CA LEU A 533 1.91 -22.57 6.39
C LEU A 533 1.02 -22.20 5.21
N GLU A 534 -0.11 -22.88 5.05
CA GLU A 534 -0.99 -22.71 3.90
C GLU A 534 -2.46 -23.06 4.19
N PRO A 535 -3.42 -22.62 3.35
CA PRO A 535 -4.83 -22.95 3.52
C PRO A 535 -5.06 -24.46 3.45
N ALA A 536 -5.85 -25.00 4.38
CA ALA A 536 -6.23 -26.40 4.40
C ALA A 536 -7.07 -26.76 3.15
N GLY A 537 -6.83 -27.95 2.59
CA GLY A 537 -7.57 -28.47 1.43
C GLY A 537 -7.06 -28.04 0.06
N LEU A 538 -5.92 -27.35 -0.03
CA LEU A 538 -5.18 -27.25 -1.28
C LEU A 538 -4.43 -28.58 -1.54
N PRO A 539 -4.47 -29.13 -2.76
CA PRO A 539 -3.61 -30.26 -3.09
C PRO A 539 -2.14 -29.86 -2.85
N PRO A 540 -1.30 -30.75 -2.30
CA PRO A 540 0.13 -30.49 -2.28
C PRO A 540 0.58 -30.24 -3.73
N LEU A 541 1.22 -29.08 -3.96
CA LEU A 541 1.78 -28.71 -5.27
C LEU A 541 2.99 -29.57 -5.60
#